data_AF-A0A8C3LKW9-F1
#
_entry.id   AF-A0A8C3LKW9-F1
#
_cell.length_a   1.000
_cell.length_b   1.000
_cell.length_c   1.000
_cell.angle_alpha   90.00
_cell.angle_beta   90.00
_cell.angle_gamma   90.00
#
_symmetry.space_group_name_H-M   'P 1'
#
loop_
_entity.id
_entity.type
_entity.pdbx_description
1 polymer ?
#
loop_
_entity_poly.entity_id
_entity_poly.type
_entity_poly.pdbx_seq_one_letter_code
_entity_poly.pdbx_strand_id
1 'polypeptide(L)'
;QKGKEIPHEPLFSFISLCRYTGPLLEEEALNKAAQSGLSSPEFFDLCVWLGSQIKSLGDMEESITSADGDKDIESFQLEISGFLREMACPYSSLVSGDIKDRLKEKEDCLKLLLFLSTELQALKILHSKKSKSSHLEKHNEIYQEVQAICDALGLPNSSSSNIPPLLNNVEQKIKDILSKVQNNHVGKSLLTKPLNSDQVERLEKINDALCSEYECRRRMLMKRLDVTVQSFGWSDRAKVKTDDIARIYQPKRYALSPKSTITLAHLLAAREDLSKIIRTSSGSTRENTVCAINKVTFLSGI
;
A
#
# COMPACT_ATOMS: atom_id res chain seq x y z
N GLN A 1 -33.28 -19.02 -9.85
CA GLN A 1 -32.61 -19.62 -8.68
C GLN A 1 -31.18 -19.98 -9.06
N LYS A 2 -30.21 -19.17 -8.63
CA LYS A 2 -28.83 -19.60 -8.46
C LYS A 2 -28.38 -18.95 -7.15
N GLY A 3 -28.33 -19.75 -6.10
CA GLY A 3 -27.76 -19.35 -4.83
C GLY A 3 -26.31 -18.93 -5.08
N LYS A 4 -25.98 -17.69 -4.74
CA LYS A 4 -24.59 -17.32 -4.55
C LYS A 4 -24.12 -18.12 -3.34
N GLU A 5 -23.27 -19.11 -3.58
CA GLU A 5 -22.47 -19.73 -2.52
C GLU A 5 -21.75 -18.61 -1.78
N ILE A 6 -22.09 -18.48 -0.50
CA ILE A 6 -21.39 -17.66 0.47
C ILE A 6 -20.03 -18.35 0.66
N PRO A 7 -18.89 -17.64 0.58
CA PRO A 7 -17.60 -18.27 0.81
C PRO A 7 -17.60 -18.90 2.21
N HIS A 8 -17.17 -20.16 2.29
CA HIS A 8 -17.00 -20.99 3.50
C HIS A 8 -15.88 -20.47 4.43
N GLU A 9 -15.72 -19.16 4.56
CA GLU A 9 -14.82 -18.55 5.53
C GLU A 9 -15.57 -18.42 6.86
N PRO A 10 -15.02 -18.97 7.96
CA PRO A 10 -15.69 -18.92 9.25
C PRO A 10 -15.73 -17.48 9.78
N LEU A 11 -16.84 -17.06 10.39
CA LEU A 11 -17.09 -15.68 10.81
C LEU A 11 -15.94 -15.04 11.64
N PHE A 12 -15.22 -15.83 12.43
CA PHE A 12 -14.08 -15.35 13.20
C PHE A 12 -12.92 -14.83 12.33
N SER A 13 -12.77 -15.34 11.09
CA SER A 13 -11.74 -14.87 10.16
C SER A 13 -12.01 -13.42 9.73
N PHE A 14 -13.27 -13.07 9.48
CA PHE A 14 -13.68 -11.71 9.16
C PHE A 14 -13.41 -10.74 10.31
N ILE A 15 -13.68 -11.16 11.55
CA ILE A 15 -13.41 -10.39 12.76
C ILE A 15 -11.90 -10.18 12.96
N SER A 16 -11.09 -11.22 12.74
CA SER A 16 -9.62 -11.13 12.80
C SER A 16 -9.05 -10.17 11.74
N LEU A 17 -9.58 -10.21 10.52
CA LEU A 17 -9.20 -9.29 9.43
C LEU A 17 -9.57 -7.83 9.74
N CYS A 18 -10.53 -7.59 10.62
CA CYS A 18 -10.84 -6.27 11.15
C CYS A 18 -9.80 -5.75 12.15
N ARG A 19 -8.76 -6.52 12.52
CA ARG A 19 -7.77 -6.25 13.57
C ARG A 19 -8.36 -6.20 14.99
N TYR A 20 -9.43 -6.96 15.22
CA TYR A 20 -9.92 -7.17 16.56
C TYR A 20 -8.91 -8.00 17.36
N THR A 21 -8.71 -7.64 18.64
CA THR A 21 -7.74 -8.31 19.55
C THR A 21 -8.40 -8.84 20.82
N GLY A 22 -9.74 -8.83 20.88
CA GLY A 22 -10.50 -9.32 22.03
C GLY A 22 -10.75 -10.83 22.02
N PRO A 23 -11.56 -11.34 22.95
CA PRO A 23 -11.67 -12.77 23.26
C PRO A 23 -12.38 -13.62 22.19
N LEU A 24 -13.12 -13.01 21.26
CA LEU A 24 -13.94 -13.70 20.27
C LEU A 24 -13.22 -13.96 18.93
N LEU A 25 -12.00 -14.50 19.00
CA LEU A 25 -11.18 -14.85 17.83
C LEU A 25 -11.15 -16.34 17.51
N GLU A 26 -11.83 -17.16 18.32
CA GLU A 26 -11.98 -18.60 18.13
C GLU A 26 -13.45 -18.96 17.82
N GLU A 27 -13.66 -19.95 16.95
CA GLU A 27 -14.99 -20.34 16.49
C GLU A 27 -15.92 -20.80 17.63
N GLU A 28 -15.40 -21.57 18.59
CA GLU A 28 -16.17 -22.06 19.72
C GLU A 28 -16.58 -20.93 20.68
N ALA A 29 -15.65 -20.01 20.98
CA ALA A 29 -15.91 -18.84 21.82
C ALA A 29 -16.94 -17.91 21.20
N LEU A 30 -16.81 -17.65 19.89
CA LEU A 30 -17.74 -16.81 19.13
C LEU A 30 -19.15 -17.42 19.08
N ASN A 31 -19.25 -18.74 18.82
CA ASN A 31 -20.53 -19.44 18.79
C ASN A 31 -21.22 -19.44 20.15
N LYS A 32 -20.46 -19.59 21.25
CA LYS A 32 -20.97 -19.55 22.62
C LYS A 32 -21.47 -18.16 22.98
N ALA A 33 -20.70 -17.12 22.67
CA ALA A 33 -21.10 -15.73 22.89
C ALA A 33 -22.36 -15.37 22.08
N ALA A 34 -22.43 -15.75 20.80
CA ALA A 34 -23.59 -15.53 19.94
C ALA A 34 -24.83 -16.32 20.40
N GLN A 35 -24.64 -17.50 21.01
CA GLN A 35 -25.74 -18.28 21.59
C GLN A 35 -26.29 -17.65 22.88
N SER A 36 -25.43 -16.99 23.66
CA SER A 36 -25.84 -16.20 24.83
C SER A 36 -26.33 -14.79 24.47
N GLY A 37 -26.15 -14.35 23.22
CA GLY A 37 -26.67 -13.09 22.68
C GLY A 37 -26.35 -11.87 23.56
N LEU A 38 -27.35 -11.04 23.81
CA LEU A 38 -27.25 -9.83 24.64
C LEU A 38 -26.97 -10.11 26.13
N SER A 39 -27.01 -11.37 26.57
CA SER A 39 -26.61 -11.75 27.93
C SER A 39 -25.09 -11.97 28.06
N SER A 40 -24.36 -12.14 26.95
CA SER A 40 -22.90 -12.26 26.94
C SER A 40 -22.25 -10.87 26.92
N PRO A 41 -21.40 -10.53 27.92
CA PRO A 41 -20.64 -9.29 27.89
C PRO A 41 -19.66 -9.25 26.72
N GLU A 42 -19.07 -10.39 26.33
CA GLU A 42 -18.13 -10.45 25.21
C GLU A 42 -18.81 -10.14 23.87
N PHE A 43 -20.04 -10.61 23.67
CA PHE A 43 -20.83 -10.30 22.48
C PHE A 43 -21.17 -8.80 22.42
N PHE A 44 -21.56 -8.24 23.56
CA PHE A 44 -21.87 -6.82 23.71
C PHE A 44 -20.66 -5.95 23.36
N ASP A 45 -19.50 -6.24 23.95
CA ASP A 45 -18.25 -5.50 23.73
C ASP A 45 -17.80 -5.57 22.26
N LEU A 46 -17.97 -6.72 21.60
CA LEU A 46 -17.66 -6.87 20.18
C LEU A 46 -18.56 -5.99 19.31
N CYS A 47 -19.87 -5.91 19.60
CA CYS A 47 -20.80 -5.06 18.86
C CYS A 47 -20.46 -3.57 19.03
N VAL A 48 -20.18 -3.14 20.26
CA VAL A 48 -19.74 -1.77 20.57
C VAL A 48 -18.43 -1.46 19.84
N TRP A 49 -17.46 -2.38 19.89
CA TRP A 49 -16.18 -2.19 19.21
C TRP A 49 -16.37 -2.06 17.69
N LEU A 50 -17.10 -2.97 17.05
CA LEU A 50 -17.37 -2.91 15.61
C LEU A 50 -18.08 -1.61 15.23
N GLY A 51 -19.11 -1.20 15.99
CA GLY A 51 -19.83 0.05 15.79
C GLY A 51 -18.92 1.28 15.89
N SER A 52 -18.04 1.32 16.91
CA SER A 52 -17.08 2.43 17.09
C SER A 52 -16.10 2.54 15.92
N GLN A 53 -15.63 1.40 15.39
CA GLN A 53 -14.70 1.37 14.25
C GLN A 53 -15.39 1.86 12.97
N ILE A 54 -16.63 1.41 12.73
CA ILE A 54 -17.45 1.86 11.59
C ILE A 54 -17.69 3.36 11.68
N LYS A 55 -18.12 3.87 12.85
CA LYS A 55 -18.35 5.32 13.07
C LYS A 55 -17.08 6.17 12.92
N SER A 56 -15.90 5.63 13.26
CA SER A 56 -14.65 6.36 13.04
C SER A 56 -14.25 6.48 11.56
N LEU A 57 -14.74 5.58 10.71
CA LEU A 57 -14.38 5.50 9.29
C LEU A 57 -15.49 6.01 8.35
N GLY A 58 -16.75 6.02 8.80
CA GLY A 58 -17.91 6.53 8.11
C GLY A 58 -18.47 7.78 8.78
N ASP A 59 -19.22 8.60 8.04
CA ASP A 59 -19.88 9.79 8.56
C ASP A 59 -21.24 9.40 9.18
N MET A 60 -21.19 8.61 10.27
CA MET A 60 -22.38 8.04 10.91
C MET A 60 -22.87 8.94 12.05
N GLU A 61 -24.17 9.24 12.06
CA GLU A 61 -24.82 9.98 13.15
C GLU A 61 -25.07 9.06 14.35
N GLU A 62 -25.58 7.85 14.11
CA GLU A 62 -25.91 6.88 15.16
C GLU A 62 -24.65 6.24 15.76
N SER A 63 -24.75 5.70 16.97
CA SER A 63 -23.66 4.95 17.61
C SER A 63 -24.19 3.83 18.48
N ILE A 64 -23.42 2.75 18.55
CA ILE A 64 -23.60 1.67 19.51
C ILE A 64 -22.68 1.98 20.69
N THR A 65 -23.26 2.30 21.85
CA THR A 65 -22.51 2.77 23.03
C THR A 65 -22.37 1.69 24.10
N SER A 66 -21.34 1.82 24.93
CA SER A 66 -21.17 0.95 26.11
C SER A 66 -22.12 1.41 27.21
N ALA A 67 -22.96 0.52 27.72
CA ALA A 67 -23.85 0.84 28.83
C ALA A 67 -23.05 1.07 30.13
N ASP A 68 -23.03 2.30 30.64
CA ASP A 68 -22.53 2.61 31.99
C ASP A 68 -23.63 2.29 33.01
N GLY A 69 -23.45 1.19 33.75
CA GLY A 69 -24.03 1.01 35.07
C GLY A 69 -25.43 0.40 35.19
N ASP A 70 -26.24 0.33 34.13
CA ASP A 70 -27.45 -0.51 34.11
C ASP A 70 -27.71 -1.05 32.70
N LYS A 71 -27.85 -2.38 32.56
CA LYS A 71 -27.96 -3.05 31.26
C LYS A 71 -29.38 -2.92 30.73
N ASP A 72 -29.74 -1.75 30.22
CA ASP A 72 -30.99 -1.61 29.46
C ASP A 72 -30.83 -2.24 28.07
N ILE A 73 -31.19 -3.53 28.01
CA ILE A 73 -31.18 -4.34 26.80
C ILE A 73 -32.06 -3.70 25.71
N GLU A 74 -33.20 -3.08 26.09
CA GLU A 74 -34.11 -2.46 25.12
C GLU A 74 -33.48 -1.21 24.51
N SER A 75 -32.81 -0.38 25.32
CA SER A 75 -32.04 0.77 24.82
C SER A 75 -30.92 0.35 23.86
N PHE A 76 -30.16 -0.69 24.21
CA PHE A 76 -29.09 -1.19 23.33
C PHE A 76 -29.63 -1.77 22.01
N GLN A 77 -30.75 -2.50 22.07
CA GLN A 77 -31.43 -2.99 20.86
C GLN A 77 -31.90 -1.84 19.97
N LEU A 78 -32.35 -0.71 20.54
CA LEU A 78 -32.72 0.49 19.81
C LEU A 78 -31.53 1.15 19.14
N GLU A 79 -30.40 1.31 19.84
CA GLU A 79 -29.15 1.84 19.27
C GLU A 79 -28.68 1.00 18.08
N ILE A 80 -28.61 -0.33 18.24
CA ILE A 80 -28.27 -1.24 17.13
C ILE A 80 -29.25 -1.07 15.97
N SER A 81 -30.55 -0.97 16.26
CA SER A 81 -31.57 -0.86 15.23
C SER A 81 -31.48 0.46 14.44
N GLY A 82 -31.17 1.57 15.12
CA GLY A 82 -30.91 2.87 14.49
C GLY A 82 -29.66 2.80 13.62
N PHE A 83 -28.57 2.30 14.18
CA PHE A 83 -27.29 2.14 13.49
C PHE A 83 -27.40 1.26 12.23
N LEU A 84 -28.09 0.12 12.32
CA LEU A 84 -28.32 -0.77 11.19
C LEU A 84 -29.22 -0.16 10.12
N ARG A 85 -30.17 0.69 10.50
CA ARG A 85 -31.05 1.39 9.55
C ARG A 85 -30.29 2.46 8.77
N GLU A 86 -29.43 3.22 9.45
CA GLU A 86 -28.52 4.19 8.81
C GLU A 86 -27.59 3.50 7.81
N MET A 87 -27.04 2.34 8.19
CA MET A 87 -26.21 1.49 7.32
C MET A 87 -26.99 0.75 6.21
N ALA A 88 -28.31 0.96 6.10
CA ALA A 88 -29.19 0.26 5.15
C ALA A 88 -29.07 -1.29 5.20
N CYS A 89 -29.02 -1.85 6.42
CA CYS A 89 -28.89 -3.29 6.65
C CYS A 89 -30.01 -4.09 5.95
N PRO A 90 -29.67 -5.12 5.15
CA PRO A 90 -30.64 -5.88 4.36
C PRO A 90 -31.43 -6.92 5.16
N TYR A 91 -31.01 -7.21 6.40
CA TYR A 91 -31.64 -8.24 7.23
C TYR A 91 -32.87 -7.66 7.95
N SER A 92 -34.06 -7.95 7.42
CA SER A 92 -35.32 -7.49 8.02
C SER A 92 -35.53 -7.98 9.46
N SER A 93 -35.00 -9.15 9.83
CA SER A 93 -35.06 -9.67 11.21
C SER A 93 -34.29 -8.82 12.22
N LEU A 94 -33.36 -7.97 11.77
CA LEU A 94 -32.56 -7.10 12.63
C LEU A 94 -33.10 -5.66 12.72
N VAL A 95 -33.92 -5.22 11.75
CA VAL A 95 -34.34 -3.80 11.62
C VAL A 95 -35.85 -3.61 11.75
N SER A 96 -36.63 -4.66 11.53
CA SER A 96 -38.11 -4.65 11.50
C SER A 96 -38.71 -5.61 12.53
N GLY A 97 -40.01 -5.46 12.84
CA GLY A 97 -40.69 -6.26 13.87
C GLY A 97 -40.53 -5.69 15.29
N ASP A 98 -41.01 -6.43 16.29
CA ASP A 98 -40.92 -6.05 17.70
C ASP A 98 -39.44 -5.99 18.14
N ILE A 99 -39.06 -4.92 18.85
CA ILE A 99 -37.71 -4.71 19.36
C ILE A 99 -37.30 -5.84 20.32
N LYS A 100 -38.26 -6.34 21.11
CA LYS A 100 -38.02 -7.35 22.13
C LYS A 100 -37.65 -8.70 21.54
N ASP A 101 -37.98 -8.95 20.28
CA ASP A 101 -37.70 -10.23 19.61
C ASP A 101 -36.37 -10.27 18.87
N ARG A 102 -35.68 -9.13 18.75
CA ARG A 102 -34.43 -9.03 18.00
C ARG A 102 -33.25 -9.55 18.81
N LEU A 103 -32.30 -10.20 18.13
CA LEU A 103 -31.07 -10.73 18.73
C LEU A 103 -31.30 -11.75 19.86
N LYS A 104 -32.49 -12.37 19.92
CA LYS A 104 -32.76 -13.53 20.78
C LYS A 104 -32.15 -14.81 20.23
N GLU A 105 -32.28 -14.98 18.92
CA GLU A 105 -31.80 -16.17 18.24
C GLU A 105 -30.30 -16.05 17.91
N LYS A 106 -29.58 -17.17 18.06
CA LYS A 106 -28.16 -17.27 17.71
C LYS A 106 -27.91 -16.83 16.26
N GLU A 107 -28.80 -17.19 15.35
CA GLU A 107 -28.67 -16.85 13.93
C GLU A 107 -28.70 -15.34 13.68
N ASP A 108 -29.55 -14.61 14.40
CA ASP A 108 -29.64 -13.15 14.26
C ASP A 108 -28.41 -12.45 14.86
N CYS A 109 -27.87 -12.98 15.96
CA CYS A 109 -26.60 -12.53 16.52
C CYS A 109 -25.43 -12.72 15.53
N LEU A 110 -25.38 -13.86 14.83
CA LEU A 110 -24.35 -14.12 13.82
C LEU A 110 -24.52 -13.25 12.57
N LYS A 111 -25.77 -13.02 12.11
CA LYS A 111 -26.06 -12.09 10.99
C LYS A 111 -25.58 -10.68 11.31
N LEU A 112 -25.82 -10.20 12.54
CA LEU A 112 -25.36 -8.90 12.99
C LEU A 112 -23.83 -8.78 12.90
N LEU A 113 -23.12 -9.73 13.50
CA LEU A 113 -21.65 -9.72 13.51
C LEU A 113 -21.05 -9.85 12.12
N LEU A 114 -21.65 -10.68 11.25
CA LEU A 114 -21.24 -10.80 9.85
C LEU A 114 -21.40 -9.46 9.14
N PHE A 115 -22.59 -8.86 9.22
CA PHE A 115 -22.90 -7.58 8.58
C PHE A 115 -21.90 -6.50 9.01
N LEU A 116 -21.78 -6.23 10.32
CA LEU A 116 -20.89 -5.20 10.85
C LEU A 116 -19.43 -5.47 10.47
N SER A 117 -18.96 -6.71 10.52
CA SER A 117 -17.58 -7.05 10.13
C SER A 117 -17.33 -6.80 8.64
N THR A 118 -18.26 -7.20 7.76
CA THR A 118 -18.12 -6.99 6.32
C THR A 118 -18.22 -5.52 5.93
N GLU A 119 -19.09 -4.74 6.57
CA GLU A 119 -19.20 -3.30 6.35
C GLU A 119 -17.95 -2.56 6.82
N LEU A 120 -17.40 -2.93 7.98
CA LEU A 120 -16.13 -2.37 8.46
C LEU A 120 -14.99 -2.66 7.47
N GLN A 121 -14.92 -3.87 6.93
CA GLN A 121 -13.94 -4.21 5.89
C GLN A 121 -14.14 -3.37 4.62
N ALA A 122 -15.39 -3.22 4.16
CA ALA A 122 -15.72 -2.40 3.00
C ALA A 122 -15.32 -0.93 3.21
N LEU A 123 -15.62 -0.36 4.37
CA LEU A 123 -15.22 1.00 4.74
C LEU A 123 -13.70 1.16 4.80
N LYS A 124 -12.96 0.20 5.36
CA LYS A 124 -11.49 0.21 5.34
C LYS A 124 -10.93 0.18 3.91
N ILE A 125 -11.53 -0.63 3.03
CA ILE A 125 -11.15 -0.66 1.61
C ILE A 125 -11.43 0.70 0.95
N LEU A 126 -12.61 1.27 1.16
CA LEU A 126 -12.99 2.57 0.60
C LEU A 126 -12.10 3.70 1.13
N HIS A 127 -11.80 3.73 2.42
CA HIS A 127 -10.88 4.69 3.03
C HIS A 127 -9.46 4.54 2.47
N SER A 128 -8.97 3.31 2.31
CA SER A 128 -7.66 3.04 1.69
C SER A 128 -7.61 3.45 0.21
N LYS A 129 -8.74 3.41 -0.52
CA LYS A 129 -8.85 3.84 -1.91
C LYS A 129 -8.99 5.36 -2.04
N LYS A 130 -9.73 6.01 -1.13
CA LYS A 130 -9.87 7.47 -1.05
C LYS A 130 -8.54 8.14 -0.73
N SER A 131 -7.67 7.50 0.07
CA SER A 131 -6.27 7.90 0.20
C SER A 131 -5.60 7.92 -1.19
N LYS A 132 -5.64 6.80 -1.92
CA LYS A 132 -4.90 6.55 -3.18
C LYS A 132 -5.41 7.28 -4.45
N SER A 133 -6.47 8.08 -4.36
CA SER A 133 -7.19 8.58 -5.56
C SER A 133 -7.41 10.09 -5.62
N SER A 134 -6.63 10.91 -4.91
CA SER A 134 -6.82 12.36 -4.98
C SER A 134 -5.52 13.10 -5.30
N HIS A 135 -5.64 14.09 -6.16
CA HIS A 135 -4.61 15.04 -6.58
C HIS A 135 -3.96 15.82 -5.39
N LEU A 136 -4.46 15.61 -4.16
CA LEU A 136 -3.93 16.10 -2.89
C LEU A 136 -2.75 15.25 -2.35
N GLU A 137 -2.58 14.00 -2.81
CA GLU A 137 -1.48 13.11 -2.36
C GLU A 137 -0.10 13.67 -2.70
N LYS A 138 0.11 14.32 -3.85
CA LYS A 138 1.42 14.90 -4.17
C LYS A 138 1.89 15.93 -3.15
N HIS A 139 0.98 16.73 -2.59
CA HIS A 139 1.35 17.72 -1.57
C HIS A 139 1.64 17.08 -0.21
N ASN A 140 0.93 16.00 0.14
CA ASN A 140 1.17 15.25 1.38
C ASN A 140 2.47 14.44 1.30
N GLU A 141 2.74 13.79 0.16
CA GLU A 141 3.99 13.06 -0.10
C GLU A 141 5.20 13.99 -0.02
N ILE A 142 5.16 15.15 -0.70
CA ILE A 142 6.26 16.13 -0.64
C ILE A 142 6.47 16.62 0.80
N TYR A 143 5.39 16.87 1.56
CA TYR A 143 5.51 17.27 2.96
C TYR A 143 6.12 16.15 3.83
N GLN A 144 5.69 14.91 3.63
CA GLN A 144 6.24 13.75 4.33
C GLN A 144 7.73 13.52 4.00
N GLU A 145 8.12 13.68 2.74
CA GLU A 145 9.53 13.58 2.31
C GLU A 145 10.39 14.69 2.94
N VAL A 146 9.90 15.94 2.91
CA VAL A 146 10.60 17.06 3.56
C VAL A 146 10.69 16.86 5.07
N GLN A 147 9.63 16.32 5.70
CA GLN A 147 9.62 15.99 7.12
C GLN A 147 10.61 14.87 7.44
N ALA A 148 10.68 13.82 6.61
CA ALA A 148 11.65 12.74 6.75
C ALA A 148 13.10 13.26 6.63
N ILE A 149 13.36 14.22 5.73
CA ILE A 149 14.66 14.91 5.64
C ILE A 149 14.94 15.67 6.94
N CYS A 150 13.97 16.40 7.47
CA CYS A 150 14.12 17.14 8.73
C CYS A 150 14.42 16.22 9.91
N ASP A 151 13.68 15.13 10.04
CA ASP A 151 13.87 14.11 11.08
C ASP A 151 15.27 13.49 10.99
N ALA A 152 15.71 13.13 9.78
CA ALA A 152 17.04 12.57 9.54
C ALA A 152 18.17 13.57 9.87
N LEU A 153 17.92 14.87 9.69
CA LEU A 153 18.87 15.94 10.00
C LEU A 153 18.75 16.45 11.46
N GLY A 154 17.78 15.95 12.23
CA GLY A 154 17.48 16.39 13.60
C GLY A 154 17.02 17.85 13.67
N LEU A 155 16.30 18.32 12.64
CA LEU A 155 15.71 19.66 12.59
C LEU A 155 14.32 19.66 13.25
N PRO A 156 13.93 20.73 13.95
CA PRO A 156 12.62 20.80 14.60
C PRO A 156 11.49 20.83 13.56
N ASN A 157 10.42 20.07 13.82
CA ASN A 157 9.26 19.98 12.94
C ASN A 157 8.57 21.34 12.87
N SER A 158 8.67 22.02 11.73
CA SER A 158 7.91 23.24 11.52
C SER A 158 6.47 22.85 11.19
N SER A 159 5.59 22.95 12.18
CA SER A 159 4.13 22.89 12.03
C SER A 159 3.56 24.05 11.19
N SER A 160 4.41 24.97 10.71
CA SER A 160 4.03 26.08 9.86
C SER A 160 4.16 25.74 8.38
N SER A 161 3.17 26.15 7.59
CA SER A 161 3.02 25.84 6.16
C SER A 161 4.05 26.53 5.23
N ASN A 162 5.17 27.03 5.76
CA ASN A 162 6.14 27.82 5.00
C ASN A 162 7.37 27.00 4.61
N ILE A 163 7.32 26.40 3.41
CA ILE A 163 8.35 25.53 2.85
C ILE A 163 9.70 26.24 2.55
N PRO A 164 9.76 27.47 2.01
CA PRO A 164 11.05 28.10 1.66
C PRO A 164 12.06 28.28 2.82
N PRO A 165 11.68 28.80 4.01
CA PRO A 165 12.63 28.92 5.11
C PRO A 165 13.06 27.56 5.67
N LEU A 166 12.20 26.55 5.62
CA LEU A 166 12.54 25.18 6.01
C LEU A 166 13.64 24.61 5.10
N LEU A 167 13.50 24.77 3.79
CA LEU A 167 14.51 24.32 2.83
C LEU A 167 15.86 25.03 3.02
N ASN A 168 15.86 26.32 3.37
CA ASN A 168 17.09 27.03 3.73
C ASN A 168 17.76 26.42 4.97
N ASN A 169 16.98 26.08 6.01
CA ASN A 169 17.52 25.42 7.21
C ASN A 169 18.11 24.05 6.90
N VAL A 170 17.43 23.28 6.05
CA VAL A 170 17.93 21.99 5.52
C VAL A 170 19.26 22.19 4.78
N GLU A 171 19.34 23.16 3.87
CA GLU A 171 20.55 23.46 3.12
C GLU A 171 21.73 23.82 4.03
N GLN A 172 21.51 24.71 5.01
CA GLN A 172 22.55 25.10 5.97
C GLN A 172 23.02 23.90 6.80
N LYS A 173 22.10 23.09 7.31
CA LYS A 173 22.44 21.90 8.10
C LYS A 173 23.26 20.89 7.29
N ILE A 174 22.92 20.70 6.01
CA ILE A 174 23.70 19.84 5.09
C ILE A 174 25.10 20.41 4.90
N LYS A 175 25.25 21.72 4.65
CA LYS A 175 26.57 22.38 4.52
C LYS A 175 27.42 22.21 5.79
N ASP A 176 26.82 22.38 6.96
CA ASP A 176 27.49 22.18 8.25
C ASP A 176 27.98 20.74 8.43
N ILE A 177 27.14 19.75 8.11
CA ILE A 177 27.52 18.34 8.19
C ILE A 177 28.65 18.05 7.21
N LEU A 178 28.52 18.49 5.96
CA LEU A 178 29.55 18.26 4.93
C LEU A 178 30.91 18.87 5.32
N SER A 179 30.93 20.01 6.01
CA SER A 179 32.16 20.63 6.51
C SER A 179 32.91 19.78 7.56
N LYS A 180 32.22 18.87 8.24
CA LYS A 180 32.77 18.00 9.29
C LYS A 180 33.28 16.67 8.76
N VAL A 181 33.02 16.37 7.49
CA VAL A 181 33.44 15.12 6.85
C VAL A 181 34.57 15.38 5.86
N GLN A 182 35.37 14.35 5.56
CA GLN A 182 36.45 14.46 4.60
C GLN A 182 35.94 14.92 3.22
N ASN A 183 36.69 15.79 2.54
CA ASN A 183 36.33 16.39 1.24
C ASN A 183 36.03 15.37 0.13
N ASN A 184 36.47 14.12 0.28
CA ASN A 184 36.25 13.04 -0.70
C ASN A 184 35.06 12.14 -0.35
N HIS A 185 34.31 12.42 0.72
CA HIS A 185 33.22 11.56 1.16
C HIS A 185 31.99 11.64 0.24
N VAL A 186 31.70 12.83 -0.27
CA VAL A 186 30.69 13.06 -1.32
C VAL A 186 31.44 13.49 -2.57
N GLY A 187 31.33 12.70 -3.65
CA GLY A 187 31.97 13.04 -4.93
C GLY A 187 31.55 14.43 -5.43
N LYS A 188 32.35 15.01 -6.32
CA LYS A 188 32.04 16.32 -6.91
C LYS A 188 30.79 16.25 -7.78
N SER A 189 30.01 17.33 -7.78
CA SER A 189 28.84 17.47 -8.66
C SER A 189 29.26 17.36 -10.12
N LEU A 190 28.50 16.58 -10.90
CA LEU A 190 28.72 16.46 -12.34
C LEU A 190 28.43 17.80 -13.03
N LEU A 191 27.39 18.50 -12.60
CA LEU A 191 27.08 19.85 -13.04
C LEU A 191 27.72 20.87 -12.10
N THR A 192 28.74 21.58 -12.58
CA THR A 192 29.54 22.52 -11.78
C THR A 192 29.16 23.98 -11.98
N LYS A 193 28.48 24.31 -13.09
CA LYS A 193 28.08 25.69 -13.42
C LYS A 193 26.61 25.91 -13.05
N PRO A 194 26.28 27.06 -12.44
CA PRO A 194 24.88 27.42 -12.23
C PRO A 194 24.20 27.62 -13.58
N LEU A 195 22.95 27.17 -13.69
CA LEU A 195 22.13 27.33 -14.88
C LEU A 195 21.27 28.58 -14.74
N ASN A 196 21.12 29.35 -15.82
CA ASN A 196 20.11 30.39 -15.90
C ASN A 196 18.74 29.82 -16.33
N SER A 197 17.68 30.64 -16.26
CA SER A 197 16.32 30.20 -16.57
C SER A 197 16.20 29.57 -17.95
N ASP A 198 16.76 30.19 -18.99
CA ASP A 198 16.71 29.70 -20.36
C ASP A 198 17.43 28.35 -20.52
N GLN A 199 18.55 28.16 -19.81
CA GLN A 199 19.30 26.91 -19.82
C GLN A 199 18.55 25.79 -19.11
N VAL A 200 17.87 26.09 -17.99
CA VAL A 200 17.02 25.12 -17.29
C VAL A 200 15.88 24.67 -18.20
N GLU A 201 15.18 25.59 -18.85
CA GLU A 201 14.08 25.26 -19.77
C GLU A 201 14.56 24.39 -20.95
N ARG A 202 15.73 24.71 -21.52
CA ARG A 202 16.34 23.88 -22.58
C ARG A 202 16.69 22.48 -22.07
N LEU A 203 17.17 22.38 -20.84
CA LEU A 203 17.56 21.11 -20.24
C LEU A 203 16.35 20.22 -19.93
N GLU A 204 15.23 20.81 -19.52
CA GLU A 204 13.95 20.11 -19.37
C GLU A 204 13.47 19.56 -20.72
N LYS A 205 13.52 20.36 -21.80
CA LYS A 205 13.19 19.90 -23.16
C LYS A 205 14.06 18.72 -23.60
N ILE A 206 15.36 18.75 -23.30
CA ILE A 206 16.28 17.64 -23.59
C ILE A 206 15.90 16.40 -22.77
N ASN A 207 15.62 16.57 -21.47
CA ASN A 207 15.20 15.48 -20.59
C ASN A 207 13.91 14.83 -21.10
N ASP A 208 12.92 15.60 -21.53
CA ASP A 208 11.65 15.09 -22.05
C ASP A 208 11.83 14.30 -23.36
N ALA A 209 12.67 14.81 -24.26
CA ALA A 209 13.02 14.11 -25.49
C ALA A 209 13.73 12.78 -25.21
N LEU A 210 14.73 12.78 -24.32
CA LEU A 210 15.45 11.57 -23.93
C LEU A 210 14.53 10.59 -23.22
N CYS A 211 13.72 11.04 -22.27
CA CYS A 211 12.75 10.19 -21.58
C CYS A 211 11.83 9.50 -22.58
N SER A 212 11.25 10.23 -23.52
CA SER A 212 10.39 9.68 -24.57
C SER A 212 11.10 8.59 -25.39
N GLU A 213 12.36 8.83 -25.75
CA GLU A 213 13.18 7.88 -26.50
C GLU A 213 13.51 6.62 -25.68
N TYR A 214 13.89 6.78 -24.41
CA TYR A 214 14.17 5.68 -23.50
C TYR A 214 12.92 4.87 -23.19
N GLU A 215 11.76 5.50 -23.08
CA GLU A 215 10.49 4.77 -22.92
C GLU A 215 10.19 3.90 -24.13
N CYS A 216 10.41 4.43 -25.35
CA CYS A 216 10.28 3.65 -26.57
C CYS A 216 11.21 2.42 -26.55
N ARG A 217 12.49 2.62 -26.19
CA ARG A 217 13.47 1.53 -26.04
C ARG A 217 13.03 0.52 -24.98
N ARG A 218 12.54 0.96 -23.82
CA ARG A 218 12.06 0.07 -22.75
C ARG A 218 10.88 -0.76 -23.22
N ARG A 219 9.88 -0.17 -23.90
CA ARG A 219 8.75 -0.92 -24.50
C ARG A 219 9.25 -1.98 -25.48
N MET A 220 10.21 -1.63 -26.33
CA MET A 220 10.80 -2.57 -27.29
C MET A 220 11.52 -3.72 -26.60
N LEU A 221 12.34 -3.44 -25.58
CA LEU A 221 13.04 -4.47 -24.80
C LEU A 221 12.07 -5.37 -24.03
N MET A 222 11.03 -4.81 -23.42
CA MET A 222 9.99 -5.58 -22.75
C MET A 222 9.24 -6.48 -23.73
N LYS A 223 8.91 -5.98 -24.94
CA LYS A 223 8.29 -6.79 -25.98
C LYS A 223 9.22 -7.90 -26.48
N ARG A 224 10.51 -7.61 -26.62
CA ARG A 224 11.52 -8.64 -26.96
C ARG A 224 11.58 -9.73 -25.89
N LEU A 225 11.56 -9.33 -24.61
CA LEU A 225 11.50 -10.28 -23.51
C LEU A 225 10.23 -11.14 -23.60
N ASP A 226 9.06 -10.53 -23.84
CA ASP A 226 7.78 -11.25 -24.02
C ASP A 226 7.89 -12.29 -25.14
N VAL A 227 8.38 -11.89 -26.32
CA VAL A 227 8.51 -12.79 -27.48
C VAL A 227 9.56 -13.89 -27.22
N THR A 228 10.63 -13.58 -26.50
CA THR A 228 11.65 -14.57 -26.11
C THR A 228 11.08 -15.60 -25.15
N VAL A 229 10.23 -15.19 -24.19
CA VAL A 229 9.58 -16.12 -23.28
C VAL A 229 8.55 -16.98 -24.03
N GLN A 230 7.80 -16.36 -24.94
CA GLN A 230 6.82 -17.06 -25.78
C GLN A 230 7.45 -18.12 -26.68
N SER A 231 8.66 -17.88 -27.21
CA SER A 231 9.33 -18.85 -28.09
C SER A 231 9.72 -20.14 -27.38
N PHE A 232 9.92 -20.14 -26.06
CA PHE A 232 10.11 -21.39 -25.32
C PHE A 232 8.91 -22.33 -25.48
N GLY A 233 7.68 -21.80 -25.55
CA GLY A 233 6.45 -22.57 -25.75
C GLY A 233 6.30 -23.19 -27.14
N TRP A 234 7.25 -23.00 -28.07
CA TRP A 234 7.17 -23.60 -29.41
C TRP A 234 7.60 -25.06 -29.45
N SER A 235 8.41 -25.51 -28.49
CA SER A 235 8.80 -26.92 -28.39
C SER A 235 7.77 -27.74 -27.61
N ASP A 236 7.51 -28.98 -28.04
CA ASP A 236 6.50 -29.84 -27.38
C ASP A 236 6.86 -30.14 -25.92
N ARG A 237 8.16 -30.24 -25.60
CA ARG A 237 8.64 -30.42 -24.23
C ARG A 237 8.31 -29.22 -23.32
N ALA A 238 8.33 -28.01 -23.86
CA ALA A 238 8.11 -26.80 -23.09
C ALA A 238 6.64 -26.37 -23.04
N LYS A 239 5.81 -26.79 -24.00
CA LYS A 239 4.34 -26.57 -23.96
C LYS A 239 3.73 -27.07 -22.66
N VAL A 240 4.17 -28.23 -22.18
CA VAL A 240 3.73 -28.82 -20.90
C VAL A 240 4.15 -27.98 -19.68
N LYS A 241 5.12 -27.08 -19.85
CA LYS A 241 5.66 -26.19 -18.80
C LYS A 241 5.23 -24.73 -18.95
N THR A 242 4.29 -24.43 -19.85
CA THR A 242 3.84 -23.06 -20.12
C THR A 242 3.28 -22.38 -18.86
N ASP A 243 2.47 -23.11 -18.08
CA ASP A 243 1.86 -22.57 -16.85
C ASP A 243 2.90 -22.30 -15.77
N ASP A 244 3.89 -23.20 -15.63
CA ASP A 244 5.03 -23.01 -14.72
C ASP A 244 5.85 -21.76 -15.10
N ILE A 245 6.12 -21.57 -16.39
CA ILE A 245 6.84 -20.41 -16.92
C ILE A 245 6.03 -19.14 -16.70
N ALA A 246 4.73 -19.15 -17.01
CA ALA A 246 3.85 -18.00 -16.83
C ALA A 246 3.76 -17.58 -15.35
N ARG A 247 3.62 -18.54 -14.44
CA ARG A 247 3.57 -18.30 -12.99
C ARG A 247 4.79 -17.54 -12.47
N ILE A 248 5.98 -17.81 -13.01
CA ILE A 248 7.24 -17.13 -12.62
C ILE A 248 7.42 -15.82 -13.38
N TYR A 249 7.09 -15.81 -14.68
CA TYR A 249 7.36 -14.70 -15.57
C TYR A 249 6.42 -13.51 -15.35
N GLN A 250 5.11 -13.75 -15.23
CA GLN A 250 4.11 -12.69 -15.20
C GLN A 250 4.33 -11.69 -14.06
N PRO A 251 4.61 -12.10 -12.80
CA PRO A 251 4.90 -11.15 -11.73
C PRO A 251 6.09 -10.25 -12.03
N LYS A 252 7.18 -10.83 -12.57
CA LYS A 252 8.37 -10.07 -12.97
C LYS A 252 8.06 -9.12 -14.11
N ARG A 253 7.25 -9.55 -15.08
CA ARG A 253 6.85 -8.76 -16.24
C ARG A 253 5.95 -7.58 -15.87
N TYR A 254 5.05 -7.75 -14.91
CA TYR A 254 4.19 -6.68 -14.40
C TYR A 254 4.96 -5.66 -13.56
N ALA A 255 6.05 -6.07 -12.90
CA ALA A 255 6.93 -5.14 -12.19
C ALA A 255 7.76 -4.24 -13.12
N LEU A 256 7.92 -4.61 -14.40
CA LEU A 256 8.64 -3.80 -15.38
C LEU A 256 7.75 -2.67 -15.91
N SER A 257 8.25 -1.43 -15.81
CA SER A 257 7.58 -0.26 -16.36
C SER A 257 8.31 0.28 -17.59
N PRO A 258 7.57 0.67 -18.65
CA PRO A 258 8.17 1.36 -19.78
C PRO A 258 8.57 2.79 -19.44
N LYS A 259 7.98 3.40 -18.39
CA LYS A 259 8.20 4.81 -18.06
C LYS A 259 9.62 5.05 -17.57
N SER A 260 10.21 6.18 -17.98
CA SER A 260 11.48 6.65 -17.41
C SER A 260 11.24 7.24 -16.01
N THR A 261 12.14 6.96 -15.08
CA THR A 261 12.12 7.54 -13.72
C THR A 261 13.13 8.68 -13.57
N ILE A 262 13.88 9.01 -14.63
CA ILE A 262 14.91 10.03 -14.61
C ILE A 262 14.27 11.40 -14.78
N THR A 263 14.68 12.34 -13.93
CA THR A 263 14.19 13.72 -13.91
C THR A 263 15.36 14.68 -13.83
N LEU A 264 15.10 15.98 -14.03
CA LEU A 264 16.10 17.02 -13.86
C LEU A 264 16.76 16.99 -12.47
N ALA A 265 16.01 16.65 -11.42
CA ALA A 265 16.55 16.51 -10.06
C ALA A 265 17.66 15.43 -9.99
N HIS A 266 17.53 14.32 -10.71
CA HIS A 266 18.56 13.29 -10.77
C HIS A 266 19.84 13.79 -11.44
N LEU A 267 19.71 14.64 -12.47
CA LEU A 267 20.87 15.27 -13.11
C LEU A 267 21.57 16.26 -12.18
N LEU A 268 20.82 17.06 -11.41
CA LEU A 268 21.37 17.99 -10.43
C LEU A 268 22.04 17.27 -9.25
N ALA A 269 21.53 16.10 -8.87
CA ALA A 269 22.12 15.24 -7.85
C ALA A 269 23.33 14.44 -8.35
N ALA A 270 23.50 14.30 -9.67
CA ALA A 270 24.54 13.46 -10.27
C ALA A 270 25.94 13.91 -9.87
N ARG A 271 26.82 12.93 -9.64
CA ARG A 271 28.23 13.12 -9.30
C ARG A 271 29.13 12.64 -10.44
N GLU A 272 30.39 13.06 -10.41
CA GLU A 272 31.38 12.76 -11.46
C GLU A 272 31.57 11.25 -11.72
N ASP A 273 31.30 10.40 -10.73
CA ASP A 273 31.35 8.94 -10.89
C ASP A 273 30.33 8.40 -11.90
N LEU A 274 29.14 9.01 -12.02
CA LEU A 274 28.13 8.64 -13.02
C LEU A 274 28.57 8.93 -14.46
N SER A 275 29.58 9.78 -14.67
CA SER A 275 30.16 10.02 -16.00
C SER A 275 31.11 8.92 -16.46
N LYS A 276 31.50 8.01 -15.57
CA LYS A 276 32.43 6.93 -15.88
C LYS A 276 31.71 5.82 -16.65
N ILE A 277 31.99 5.72 -17.94
CA ILE A 277 31.47 4.63 -18.78
C ILE A 277 32.26 3.37 -18.46
N ILE A 278 31.64 2.43 -17.74
CA ILE A 278 32.22 1.11 -17.46
C ILE A 278 31.81 0.14 -18.57
N ARG A 279 32.80 -0.55 -19.17
CA ARG A 279 32.52 -1.59 -20.17
C ARG A 279 31.85 -2.78 -19.47
N THR A 280 30.61 -3.07 -19.87
CA THR A 280 29.84 -4.23 -19.40
C THR A 280 30.44 -5.57 -19.84
N SER A 281 31.34 -5.57 -20.84
CA SER A 281 32.08 -6.74 -21.34
C SER A 281 33.43 -6.98 -20.65
N SER A 282 33.79 -6.18 -19.65
CA SER A 282 35.07 -6.33 -18.94
C SER A 282 35.13 -7.65 -18.16
N GLY A 283 36.31 -8.27 -18.09
CA GLY A 283 36.53 -9.53 -17.38
C GLY A 283 36.05 -9.50 -15.93
N SER A 284 36.35 -8.40 -15.22
CA SER A 284 35.93 -8.17 -13.83
C SER A 284 34.40 -8.11 -13.63
N THR A 285 33.64 -7.68 -14.65
CA THR A 285 32.17 -7.71 -14.59
C THR A 285 31.64 -9.12 -14.86
N ARG A 286 32.31 -9.89 -15.72
CA ARG A 286 31.89 -11.25 -16.09
C ARG A 286 32.16 -12.28 -14.99
N GLU A 287 33.24 -12.10 -14.22
CA GLU A 287 33.59 -12.92 -13.05
C GLU A 287 32.41 -13.11 -12.09
N ASN A 288 31.62 -12.06 -11.87
CA ASN A 288 30.47 -12.10 -10.94
C ASN A 288 29.16 -12.60 -11.58
N THR A 289 29.16 -12.93 -12.88
CA THR A 289 27.98 -13.40 -13.61
C THR A 289 28.10 -14.86 -14.05
N VAL A 290 29.06 -15.59 -13.47
CA VAL A 290 29.28 -17.02 -13.73
C VAL A 290 28.04 -17.80 -13.28
N CYS A 291 27.46 -18.55 -14.20
CA CYS A 291 26.42 -19.52 -13.87
C CYS A 291 26.58 -20.76 -14.75
N ALA A 292 25.78 -21.79 -14.48
CA ALA A 292 25.83 -23.04 -15.25
C ALA A 292 25.70 -22.83 -16.78
N ILE A 293 25.05 -21.73 -17.19
CA ILE A 293 24.82 -21.34 -18.58
C ILE A 293 25.90 -20.37 -19.09
N ASN A 294 26.38 -19.44 -18.25
CA ASN A 294 27.39 -18.45 -18.61
C ASN A 294 28.73 -18.81 -17.95
N LYS A 295 29.50 -19.70 -18.58
CA LYS A 295 30.84 -20.07 -18.12
C LYS A 295 31.84 -19.04 -18.65
N VAL A 296 32.53 -18.34 -17.75
CA VAL A 296 33.65 -17.47 -18.13
C VAL A 296 34.84 -18.37 -18.46
N THR A 297 35.05 -18.65 -19.75
CA THR A 297 36.29 -19.28 -20.22
C THR A 297 37.38 -18.21 -20.18
N PHE A 298 38.23 -18.25 -19.16
CA PHE A 298 39.50 -17.54 -19.19
C PHE A 298 40.35 -18.14 -20.32
N LEU A 299 40.33 -17.52 -21.50
CA LEU A 299 41.41 -17.73 -22.46
C LEU A 299 42.61 -16.96 -21.91
N SER A 300 43.50 -17.69 -21.25
CA SER A 300 44.85 -17.22 -20.97
C SER A 300 45.71 -17.49 -22.21
N GLY A 301 46.35 -16.44 -22.74
CA GLY A 301 47.14 -16.43 -23.97
C GLY A 301 46.29 -15.92 -25.15
N ILE A 302 46.61 -14.81 -25.80
CA ILE A 302 47.91 -14.24 -26.23
C ILE A 302 47.97 -12.75 -25.92
#